data_AF-A0AA43KUT0-F1
#
_entry.id   AF-A0AA43KUT0-F1
#
_cell.length_a   1.000
_cell.length_b   1.000
_cell.length_c   1.000
_cell.angle_alpha   90.00
_cell.angle_beta   90.00
_cell.angle_gamma   90.00
#
_symmetry.space_group_name_H-M   'P 1'
#
loop_
_entity.id
_entity.type
_entity.pdbx_description
1 polymer ?
#
loop_
_entity_poly.entity_id
_entity_poly.type
_entity_poly.pdbx_seq_one_letter_code
_entity_poly.pdbx_strand_id
1 'polypeptide(L)'
;MNKKLIYLLALVFSLGLSFTACGDDDDDPVVTSDYAKEIAGTYKGTLTVTIAGQDTPIEREIKVERTAENKATVSVIGFSFEGIGELGDIVVENIPVSKSGETINLAETKKDVTLNILGVDATVKVTVSGTVKGKVIDLKIPVAEVPVLQNLNVTFNGTKK
;
A
#
# COMPACT_ATOMS: atom_id res chain seq x y z
N MET A 1 -78.08 28.42 3.23
CA MET A 1 -77.78 29.88 3.13
C MET A 1 -76.51 30.16 3.91
N ASN A 2 -75.33 30.08 3.27
CA ASN A 2 -73.99 30.34 3.85
C ASN A 2 -72.94 29.90 2.80
N LYS A 3 -72.72 30.61 1.69
CA LYS A 3 -71.95 31.85 1.43
C LYS A 3 -70.44 31.78 1.74
N LYS A 4 -69.69 31.64 0.63
CA LYS A 4 -68.44 32.30 0.23
C LYS A 4 -67.13 31.88 0.93
N LEU A 5 -66.23 31.31 0.13
CA LEU A 5 -64.91 31.91 -0.04
C LEU A 5 -64.47 31.78 -1.51
N ILE A 6 -64.03 32.91 -2.06
CA ILE A 6 -63.65 33.14 -3.45
C ILE A 6 -62.12 33.21 -3.49
N TYR A 7 -61.58 33.01 -4.70
CA TYR A 7 -60.24 33.38 -5.21
C TYR A 7 -59.19 32.28 -5.05
N LEU A 8 -58.29 32.00 -5.99
CA LEU A 8 -57.99 32.46 -7.35
C LEU A 8 -56.60 31.86 -7.61
N LEU A 9 -56.41 31.05 -8.66
CA LEU A 9 -55.40 31.31 -9.70
C LEU A 9 -55.46 30.22 -10.77
N ALA A 10 -55.79 30.65 -11.97
CA ALA A 10 -55.60 29.92 -13.21
C ALA A 10 -54.15 30.13 -13.70
N LEU A 11 -53.49 29.05 -14.10
CA LEU A 11 -52.36 29.01 -15.04
C LEU A 11 -52.18 27.52 -15.41
N VAL A 12 -52.84 26.95 -16.42
CA VAL A 12 -52.59 27.04 -17.87
C VAL A 12 -51.11 27.03 -18.23
N PHE A 13 -50.60 25.88 -18.68
CA PHE A 13 -49.73 25.67 -19.86
C PHE A 13 -49.53 24.14 -19.96
N SER A 14 -50.37 23.39 -20.68
CA SER A 14 -50.34 23.14 -22.13
C SER A 14 -49.06 22.42 -22.63
N LEU A 15 -49.31 21.32 -23.35
CA LEU A 15 -48.44 20.64 -24.33
C LEU A 15 -47.29 19.84 -23.70
N GLY A 16 -47.17 18.52 -23.86
CA GLY A 16 -47.53 17.71 -25.01
C GLY A 16 -46.26 17.22 -25.69
N LEU A 17 -46.01 15.92 -25.54
CA LEU A 17 -45.28 15.04 -26.47
C LEU A 17 -43.79 15.31 -26.73
N SER A 18 -42.95 14.31 -26.46
CA SER A 18 -42.26 13.49 -27.49
C SER A 18 -40.89 12.99 -27.02
N PHE A 19 -40.61 11.75 -27.43
CA PHE A 19 -39.36 11.01 -27.35
C PHE A 19 -38.17 11.78 -27.97
N THR A 20 -36.98 11.63 -27.36
CA THR A 20 -35.71 11.62 -28.11
C THR A 20 -34.70 10.73 -27.41
N ALA A 21 -34.17 9.77 -28.16
CA ALA A 21 -32.98 9.02 -27.83
C ALA A 21 -31.75 9.82 -28.29
N CYS A 22 -30.79 9.99 -27.39
CA CYS A 22 -29.38 10.37 -27.59
C CYS A 22 -28.74 10.05 -26.24
N GLY A 23 -27.79 9.12 -26.09
CA GLY A 23 -26.57 9.04 -26.88
C GLY A 23 -25.58 10.00 -26.23
N ASP A 24 -24.93 9.55 -25.16
CA ASP A 24 -23.62 10.06 -24.80
C ASP A 24 -22.81 8.85 -24.32
N ASP A 25 -21.88 8.45 -25.18
CA ASP A 25 -20.75 7.61 -24.85
C ASP A 25 -19.92 8.37 -23.80
N ASP A 26 -20.35 8.33 -22.54
CA ASP A 26 -19.47 8.61 -21.42
C ASP A 26 -18.62 7.35 -21.18
N ASP A 27 -17.79 7.00 -22.16
CA ASP A 27 -16.50 6.37 -21.89
C ASP A 27 -15.64 7.46 -21.21
N ASP A 28 -16.04 7.85 -19.99
CA ASP A 28 -15.12 8.43 -19.03
C ASP A 28 -13.91 7.51 -19.03
N PRO A 29 -12.68 8.02 -19.26
CA PRO A 29 -11.52 7.16 -19.12
C PRO A 29 -11.61 6.58 -17.72
N VAL A 30 -11.70 5.25 -17.62
CA VAL A 30 -11.64 4.55 -16.34
C VAL A 30 -10.37 5.05 -15.69
N VAL A 31 -10.48 6.00 -14.75
CA VAL A 31 -9.34 6.52 -14.02
C VAL A 31 -8.96 5.39 -13.08
N THR A 32 -8.13 4.50 -13.56
CA THR A 32 -7.50 3.50 -12.73
C THR A 32 -6.64 4.26 -11.74
N SER A 33 -7.12 4.32 -10.51
CA SER A 33 -6.38 4.98 -9.45
C SER A 33 -5.08 4.21 -9.24
N ASP A 34 -3.97 4.93 -9.32
CA ASP A 34 -2.65 4.36 -9.16
C ASP A 34 -2.18 4.50 -7.71
N TYR A 35 -2.59 3.56 -6.89
CA TYR A 35 -2.36 3.57 -5.46
C TYR A 35 -0.87 3.44 -5.11
N ALA A 36 -0.06 2.86 -6.00
CA ALA A 36 1.40 2.81 -5.83
C ALA A 36 2.01 4.22 -5.88
N LYS A 37 1.47 5.12 -6.72
CA LYS A 37 1.88 6.53 -6.76
C LYS A 37 1.53 7.27 -5.46
N GLU A 38 0.38 6.98 -4.85
CA GLU A 38 -0.05 7.59 -3.58
C GLU A 38 0.90 7.26 -2.42
N ILE A 39 1.36 6.00 -2.35
CA ILE A 39 2.21 5.51 -1.25
C ILE A 39 3.72 5.69 -1.51
N ALA A 40 4.15 5.98 -2.74
CA ALA A 40 5.56 6.16 -3.03
C ALA A 40 6.20 7.27 -2.18
N GLY A 41 7.32 6.98 -1.51
CA GLY A 41 8.06 7.91 -0.67
C GLY A 41 8.99 7.21 0.32
N THR A 42 9.67 8.01 1.13
CA THR A 42 10.54 7.53 2.21
C THR A 42 9.76 7.51 3.52
N TYR A 43 9.83 6.39 4.24
CA TYR A 43 9.21 6.21 5.54
C TYR A 43 10.28 6.09 6.60
N LYS A 44 10.18 6.88 7.66
CA LYS A 44 11.03 6.76 8.85
C LYS A 44 10.26 6.06 9.95
N GLY A 45 10.86 5.06 10.59
CA GLY A 45 10.16 4.23 11.55
C GLY A 45 11.06 3.25 12.29
N THR A 46 10.42 2.29 12.93
CA THR A 46 11.07 1.22 13.68
C THR A 46 11.00 -0.07 12.88
N LEU A 47 12.16 -0.64 12.55
CA LEU A 47 12.32 -1.99 12.06
C LEU A 47 12.52 -2.91 13.28
N THR A 48 11.67 -3.92 13.45
CA THR A 48 11.79 -4.88 14.55
C THR A 48 12.13 -6.24 13.99
N VAL A 49 13.22 -6.83 14.46
CA VAL A 49 13.61 -8.21 14.14
C VAL A 49 13.30 -9.09 15.35
N THR A 50 12.53 -10.14 15.14
CA THR A 50 12.17 -11.11 16.17
C THR A 50 12.90 -12.43 15.94
N ILE A 51 13.70 -12.86 16.93
CA ILE A 51 14.40 -14.16 16.93
C ILE A 51 14.02 -14.92 18.19
N ALA A 52 13.50 -16.13 18.05
CA ALA A 52 13.09 -16.98 19.18
C ALA A 52 12.20 -16.25 20.22
N GLY A 53 11.37 -15.31 19.75
CA GLY A 53 10.45 -14.53 20.59
C GLY A 53 11.09 -13.32 21.30
N GLN A 54 12.34 -12.97 20.99
CA GLN A 54 12.98 -11.74 21.45
C GLN A 54 12.96 -10.70 20.32
N ASP A 55 12.49 -9.49 20.64
CA ASP A 55 12.37 -8.38 19.70
C ASP A 55 13.54 -7.41 19.85
N THR A 56 14.17 -7.07 18.72
CA THR A 56 15.22 -6.05 18.64
C THR A 56 14.73 -4.89 17.75
N PRO A 57 14.28 -3.76 18.32
CA PRO A 57 13.85 -2.59 17.56
C PRO A 57 15.02 -1.70 17.14
N ILE A 58 15.01 -1.26 15.88
CA ILE A 58 16.05 -0.42 15.29
C ILE A 58 15.38 0.71 14.50
N GLU A 59 15.78 1.97 14.72
CA GLU A 59 15.32 3.09 13.89
C GLU A 59 15.88 2.94 12.47
N ARG A 60 15.01 2.96 11.47
CA ARG A 60 15.39 2.80 10.07
C ARG A 60 14.52 3.63 9.15
N GLU A 61 15.06 3.88 7.96
CA GLU A 61 14.31 4.39 6.83
C GLU A 61 14.14 3.30 5.78
N ILE A 62 12.95 3.25 5.20
CA ILE A 62 12.66 2.41 4.04
C ILE A 62 12.12 3.27 2.90
N LYS A 63 12.29 2.79 1.69
CA LYS A 63 11.79 3.46 0.49
C LYS A 63 10.69 2.62 -0.14
N VAL A 64 9.59 3.28 -0.50
CA VAL A 64 8.54 2.73 -1.36
C VAL A 64 8.57 3.49 -2.68
N GLU A 65 8.70 2.79 -3.79
CA GLU A 65 8.75 3.38 -5.13
C GLU A 65 7.66 2.79 -6.00
N ARG A 66 7.03 3.60 -6.85
CA ARG A 66 6.13 3.11 -7.89
C ARG A 66 6.97 2.53 -9.03
N THR A 67 6.78 1.23 -9.33
CA THR A 67 7.44 0.60 -10.49
C THR A 67 6.55 0.56 -11.72
N ALA A 68 5.25 0.36 -11.52
CA ALA A 68 4.24 0.41 -12.58
C ALA A 68 2.90 0.83 -11.96
N GLU A 69 1.86 0.90 -12.79
CA GLU A 69 0.50 1.12 -12.30
C GLU A 69 0.13 0.06 -11.27
N ASN A 70 -0.24 0.50 -10.06
CA ASN A 70 -0.60 -0.36 -8.94
C ASN A 70 0.47 -1.43 -8.59
N LYS A 71 1.74 -1.12 -8.86
CA LYS A 71 2.88 -1.94 -8.45
C LYS A 71 3.96 -1.08 -7.80
N ALA A 72 4.48 -1.56 -6.68
CA ALA A 72 5.51 -0.88 -5.91
C ALA A 72 6.76 -1.74 -5.70
N THR A 73 7.88 -1.08 -5.42
CA THR A 73 9.08 -1.66 -4.83
C THR A 73 9.21 -1.18 -3.40
N VAL A 74 9.57 -2.11 -2.51
CA VAL A 74 9.96 -1.81 -1.13
C VAL A 74 11.45 -2.10 -0.98
N SER A 75 12.20 -1.12 -0.48
CA SER A 75 13.64 -1.20 -0.25
C SER A 75 13.97 -0.91 1.21
N VAL A 76 14.62 -1.86 1.87
CA VAL A 76 15.29 -1.70 3.17
C VAL A 76 16.79 -1.69 2.90
N ILE A 77 17.38 -0.50 2.90
CA ILE A 77 18.81 -0.33 2.65
C ILE A 77 19.60 -0.62 3.92
N GLY A 78 20.75 -1.27 3.80
CA GLY A 78 21.65 -1.68 4.89
C GLY A 78 20.92 -2.41 6.01
N PHE A 79 20.15 -3.44 5.67
CA PHE A 79 19.53 -4.32 6.63
C PHE A 79 20.62 -4.89 7.55
N SER A 80 20.48 -4.65 8.84
CA SER A 80 21.48 -5.00 9.83
C SER A 80 20.84 -5.62 11.06
N PHE A 81 21.65 -6.41 11.76
CA PHE A 81 21.24 -7.13 12.94
C PHE A 81 22.28 -6.96 14.04
N GLU A 82 21.84 -6.70 15.26
CA GLU A 82 22.73 -6.55 16.41
C GLU A 82 23.53 -7.84 16.64
N GLY A 83 24.85 -7.73 16.84
CA GLY A 83 25.74 -8.87 17.01
C GLY A 83 26.24 -9.54 15.73
N ILE A 84 25.63 -9.27 14.56
CA ILE A 84 26.11 -9.79 13.26
C ILE A 84 26.60 -8.66 12.35
N GLY A 85 25.99 -7.47 12.45
CA GLY A 85 26.33 -6.31 11.64
C GLY A 85 25.39 -6.15 10.44
N GLU A 86 25.85 -5.44 9.42
CA GLU A 86 25.12 -5.19 8.19
C GLU A 86 25.18 -6.42 7.27
N LEU A 87 24.01 -6.85 6.78
CA LEU A 87 23.84 -8.03 5.93
C LEU A 87 23.63 -7.66 4.45
N GLY A 88 23.34 -6.39 4.16
CA GLY A 88 23.10 -5.88 2.80
C GLY A 88 21.69 -5.33 2.63
N ASP A 89 21.27 -5.14 1.39
CA ASP A 89 19.97 -4.52 1.06
C ASP A 89 18.89 -5.57 0.82
N ILE A 90 17.67 -5.27 1.27
CA ILE A 90 16.47 -6.03 0.91
C ILE A 90 15.64 -5.19 -0.07
N VAL A 91 15.49 -5.66 -1.30
CA VAL A 91 14.71 -4.97 -2.35
C VAL A 91 13.71 -5.94 -2.98
N VAL A 92 12.42 -5.75 -2.70
CA VAL A 92 11.33 -6.55 -3.27
C VAL A 92 10.51 -5.69 -4.22
N GLU A 93 10.50 -6.08 -5.49
CA GLU A 93 9.92 -5.31 -6.59
C GLU A 93 8.57 -5.88 -7.03
N ASN A 94 7.81 -5.08 -7.77
CA ASN A 94 6.55 -5.47 -8.42
C ASN A 94 5.47 -5.96 -7.44
N ILE A 95 5.49 -5.45 -6.20
CA ILE A 95 4.49 -5.74 -5.18
C ILE A 95 3.15 -5.16 -5.63
N PRO A 96 2.11 -6.00 -5.85
CA PRO A 96 0.79 -5.51 -6.22
C PRO A 96 0.19 -4.64 -5.12
N VAL A 97 -0.40 -3.51 -5.51
CA VAL A 97 -1.02 -2.54 -4.62
C VAL A 97 -2.52 -2.48 -4.92
N SER A 98 -3.34 -2.51 -3.88
CA SER A 98 -4.79 -2.35 -3.98
C SER A 98 -5.31 -1.46 -2.87
N LYS A 99 -6.52 -0.93 -3.01
CA LYS A 99 -7.16 -0.11 -1.98
C LYS A 99 -8.43 -0.78 -1.47
N SER A 100 -8.63 -0.76 -0.15
CA SER A 100 -9.85 -1.19 0.52
C SER A 100 -10.26 -0.12 1.52
N GLY A 101 -11.31 0.63 1.18
CA GLY A 101 -11.70 1.84 1.91
C GLY A 101 -10.57 2.87 1.95
N GLU A 102 -10.13 3.24 3.15
CA GLU A 102 -9.03 4.19 3.38
C GLU A 102 -7.64 3.54 3.42
N THR A 103 -7.57 2.21 3.36
CA THR A 103 -6.32 1.46 3.52
C THR A 103 -5.81 1.01 2.17
N ILE A 104 -4.54 1.30 1.88
CA ILE A 104 -3.82 0.78 0.72
C ILE A 104 -3.06 -0.46 1.18
N ASN A 105 -3.22 -1.57 0.47
CA ASN A 105 -2.64 -2.87 0.79
C ASN A 105 -1.52 -3.19 -0.20
N LEU A 106 -0.38 -3.64 0.34
CA LEU A 106 0.70 -4.26 -0.40
C LEU A 106 0.52 -5.79 -0.29
N ALA A 107 0.24 -6.44 -1.42
CA ALA A 107 0.02 -7.88 -1.45
C ALA A 107 1.31 -8.66 -1.12
N GLU A 108 1.14 -9.86 -0.56
CA GLU A 108 2.27 -10.75 -0.28
C GLU A 108 3.07 -11.04 -1.55
N THR A 109 4.35 -10.68 -1.54
CA THR A 109 5.27 -10.89 -2.66
C THR A 109 6.57 -11.49 -2.14
N LYS A 110 7.08 -12.53 -2.82
CA LYS A 110 8.27 -13.28 -2.44
C LYS A 110 9.41 -13.01 -3.40
N LYS A 111 10.63 -12.92 -2.88
CA LYS A 111 11.85 -12.76 -3.67
C LYS A 111 13.03 -13.41 -2.97
N ASP A 112 13.87 -14.09 -3.73
CA ASP A 112 15.17 -14.54 -3.27
C ASP A 112 16.12 -13.32 -3.25
N VAL A 113 16.78 -13.09 -2.12
CA VAL A 113 17.68 -11.95 -1.88
C VAL A 113 19.03 -12.49 -1.43
N THR A 114 20.12 -11.95 -1.98
CA THR A 114 21.47 -12.26 -1.53
C THR A 114 21.86 -11.32 -0.39
N LEU A 115 22.20 -11.89 0.77
CA LEU A 115 22.72 -11.17 1.93
C LEU A 115 24.11 -11.70 2.29
N ASN A 116 24.98 -10.84 2.80
CA ASN A 116 26.26 -11.23 3.37
C ASN A 116 26.07 -11.63 4.84
N ILE A 117 26.15 -12.93 5.12
CA ILE A 117 26.01 -13.48 6.47
C ILE A 117 27.38 -13.94 6.94
N LEU A 118 27.95 -13.23 7.92
CA LEU A 118 29.27 -13.55 8.51
C LEU A 118 30.39 -13.69 7.46
N GLY A 119 30.38 -12.82 6.44
CA GLY A 119 31.38 -12.82 5.37
C GLY A 119 31.10 -13.79 4.22
N VAL A 120 29.95 -14.49 4.23
CA VAL A 120 29.54 -15.40 3.17
C VAL A 120 28.24 -14.91 2.53
N ASP A 121 28.23 -14.80 1.21
CA ASP A 121 27.01 -14.47 0.47
C ASP A 121 26.04 -15.66 0.47
N ALA A 122 24.84 -15.44 0.98
CA ALA A 122 23.80 -16.43 1.10
C ALA A 122 22.50 -15.93 0.47
N THR A 123 21.84 -16.80 -0.30
CA THR A 123 20.50 -16.55 -0.81
C THR A 123 19.47 -16.88 0.27
N VAL A 124 18.66 -15.89 0.63
CA VAL A 124 17.56 -16.01 1.60
C VAL A 124 16.22 -15.74 0.93
N LYS A 125 15.14 -16.27 1.50
CA LYS A 125 13.78 -16.06 1.00
C LYS A 125 13.11 -14.91 1.74
N VAL A 126 12.95 -13.77 1.08
CA VAL A 126 12.24 -12.62 1.64
C VAL A 126 10.80 -12.61 1.15
N THR A 127 9.86 -12.37 2.05
CA THR A 127 8.49 -12.03 1.70
C THR A 127 8.20 -10.61 2.18
N VAL A 128 7.47 -9.81 1.41
CA VAL A 128 6.98 -8.48 1.83
C VAL A 128 5.47 -8.43 1.67
N SER A 129 4.79 -7.90 2.69
CA SER A 129 3.38 -7.52 2.66
C SER A 129 3.15 -6.36 3.61
N GLY A 130 2.04 -5.65 3.48
CA GLY A 130 1.74 -4.58 4.42
C GLY A 130 0.57 -3.70 4.06
N THR A 131 0.42 -2.63 4.82
CA THR A 131 -0.65 -1.66 4.66
C THR A 131 -0.13 -0.24 4.83
N VAL A 132 -0.77 0.70 4.14
CA VAL A 132 -0.60 2.14 4.34
C VAL A 132 -1.96 2.74 4.65
N LYS A 133 -2.05 3.47 5.76
CA LYS A 133 -3.22 4.27 6.12
C LYS A 133 -2.79 5.71 6.41
N GLY A 134 -3.22 6.63 5.56
CA GLY A 134 -2.73 8.00 5.58
C GLY A 134 -1.22 8.05 5.32
N LYS A 135 -0.44 8.52 6.30
CA LYS A 135 1.04 8.56 6.21
C LYS A 135 1.73 7.37 6.91
N VAL A 136 0.98 6.51 7.61
CA VAL A 136 1.55 5.41 8.38
C VAL A 136 1.65 4.17 7.50
N ILE A 137 2.80 3.49 7.55
CA ILE A 137 3.04 2.20 6.91
C ILE A 137 3.31 1.14 7.96
N ASP A 138 2.75 -0.05 7.75
CA ASP A 138 2.97 -1.26 8.52
C ASP A 138 3.37 -2.38 7.55
N LEU A 139 4.60 -2.88 7.65
CA LEU A 139 5.11 -3.96 6.82
C LEU A 139 5.42 -5.21 7.65
N LYS A 140 5.21 -6.36 7.03
CA LYS A 140 5.74 -7.67 7.44
C LYS A 140 6.76 -8.12 6.39
N ILE A 141 7.96 -8.44 6.85
CA ILE A 141 9.12 -8.77 6.03
C ILE A 141 9.76 -10.08 6.54
N PRO A 142 9.06 -11.23 6.60
CA PRO A 142 9.71 -12.45 7.07
C PRO A 142 10.84 -12.85 6.12
N VAL A 143 11.97 -13.24 6.71
CA VAL A 143 13.18 -13.69 6.01
C VAL A 143 13.44 -15.14 6.43
N ALA A 144 13.30 -16.06 5.49
CA ALA A 144 13.48 -17.49 5.74
C ALA A 144 14.80 -18.00 5.14
N GLU A 145 15.22 -19.17 5.61
CA GLU A 145 16.43 -19.87 5.16
C GLU A 145 17.72 -19.07 5.41
N VAL A 146 17.73 -18.26 6.48
CA VAL A 146 18.93 -17.53 6.91
C VAL A 146 19.92 -18.53 7.53
N PRO A 147 21.16 -18.66 7.00
CA PRO A 147 22.16 -19.52 7.59
C PRO A 147 22.36 -19.23 9.08
N VAL A 148 22.46 -20.27 9.90
CA VAL A 148 22.60 -20.21 11.37
C VAL A 148 21.34 -19.70 12.11
N LEU A 149 20.65 -18.67 11.60
CA LEU A 149 19.53 -18.01 12.28
C LEU A 149 18.14 -18.59 11.93
N GLN A 150 18.06 -19.44 10.91
CA GLN A 150 16.82 -20.03 10.40
C GLN A 150 15.84 -18.98 9.86
N ASN A 151 14.72 -18.75 10.55
CA ASN A 151 13.67 -17.84 10.12
C ASN A 151 13.64 -16.61 11.01
N LEU A 152 13.66 -15.44 10.39
CA LEU A 152 13.54 -14.14 11.04
C LEU A 152 12.14 -13.58 10.74
N ASN A 153 11.43 -13.16 11.78
CA ASN A 153 10.25 -12.33 11.59
C ASN A 153 10.69 -10.88 11.67
N VAL A 154 10.54 -10.14 10.57
CA VAL A 154 10.86 -8.71 10.55
C VAL A 154 9.58 -7.93 10.32
N THR A 155 9.40 -6.84 11.05
CA THR A 155 8.30 -5.89 10.84
C THR A 155 8.85 -4.48 10.74
N PHE A 156 8.11 -3.61 10.07
CA PHE A 156 8.42 -2.17 10.04
C PHE A 156 7.15 -1.37 10.25
N ASN A 157 7.16 -0.48 11.24
CA ASN A 157 6.13 0.55 11.41
C ASN A 157 6.78 1.92 11.28
N GLY A 158 6.24 2.77 10.39
CA GLY A 158 6.82 4.08 10.14
C GLY A 158 5.86 5.09 9.57
N THR A 159 6.33 6.33 9.45
CA THR A 159 5.56 7.43 8.88
C THR A 159 6.29 8.05 7.69
N LYS A 160 5.53 8.38 6.64
CA LYS A 160 6.03 9.06 5.44
C LYS A 160 6.56 10.45 5.79
N LYS A 161 7.78 10.76 5.37
CA LYS A 161 8.39 12.09 5.49
C LYS A 161 7.63 13.15 4.70
#